data_AF-A0A1B6QC04-F1
#
_entry.id   AF-A0A1B6QC04-F1
#
_cell.length_a   1.000
_cell.length_b   1.000
_cell.length_c   1.000
_cell.angle_alpha   90.00
_cell.angle_beta   90.00
_cell.angle_gamma   90.00
#
_symmetry.space_group_name_H-M   'P 1'
#
loop_
_entity.id
_entity.type
_entity.pdbx_description
1 polymer ?
#
loop_
_entity_poly.entity_id
_entity_poly.type
_entity_poly.pdbx_seq_one_letter_code
_entity_poly.pdbx_strand_id
1 'polypeptide(L)'
;MEALLEEKVRGGGFVDGKEDVYKLTRLLRALVAKAKGRAAWRVYEVAVRKGGLDVDEYVYKVMARGMKRLAGLGLHEEAAEVEADLAEWEATVSPPA
;
A
#
# COMPACT_ATOMS: atom_id res chain seq x y z
N MET A 1 13.69 -5.66 15.10
CA MET A 1 12.63 -4.78 14.54
C MET A 1 11.70 -5.54 13.60
N GLU A 2 12.17 -6.61 12.95
CA GLU A 2 11.36 -7.51 12.11
C GLU A 2 10.24 -8.23 12.87
N ALA A 3 10.48 -8.64 14.12
CA ALA A 3 9.51 -9.38 14.93
C ALA A 3 8.17 -8.65 15.19
N LEU A 4 8.16 -7.31 15.26
CA LEU A 4 6.92 -6.54 15.53
C LEU A 4 6.03 -6.43 14.28
N LEU A 5 6.62 -6.47 13.08
CA LEU A 5 5.88 -6.47 11.82
C LEU A 5 5.35 -7.87 11.53
N GLU A 6 6.12 -8.92 11.82
CA GLU A 6 5.65 -10.31 11.74
C GLU A 6 4.50 -10.59 12.71
N GLU A 7 4.53 -10.07 13.94
CA GLU A 7 3.45 -10.25 14.91
C GLU A 7 2.12 -9.65 14.44
N LYS A 8 2.16 -8.47 13.80
CA LYS A 8 0.94 -7.84 13.25
C LYS A 8 0.39 -8.54 12.02
N VAL A 9 1.25 -9.16 11.20
CA VAL A 9 0.81 -9.96 10.05
C VAL A 9 0.25 -11.31 10.50
N ARG A 10 0.72 -11.85 11.63
CA ARG A 10 0.34 -13.17 12.16
C ARG A 10 -0.89 -13.17 13.08
N GLY A 11 -1.17 -12.06 13.78
CA GLY A 11 -2.17 -12.02 14.86
C GLY A 11 -3.61 -11.67 14.45
N GLY A 12 -3.85 -11.27 13.20
CA GLY A 12 -5.16 -10.82 12.75
C GLY A 12 -5.10 -10.53 11.26
N GLY A 13 -5.00 -11.60 10.48
CA GLY A 13 -4.96 -11.52 9.02
C GLY A 13 -6.16 -10.78 8.48
N PHE A 14 -5.99 -10.19 7.31
CA PHE A 14 -7.07 -9.57 6.57
C PHE A 14 -8.14 -10.65 6.25
N VAL A 15 -9.21 -10.70 7.03
CA VAL A 15 -10.33 -11.68 6.96
C VAL A 15 -11.68 -11.07 6.52
N ASP A 16 -11.83 -9.75 6.57
CA ASP A 16 -13.01 -9.00 6.08
C ASP A 16 -12.54 -7.90 5.11
N GLY A 17 -12.68 -8.14 3.81
CA GLY A 17 -12.07 -7.31 2.77
C GLY A 17 -12.29 -5.80 2.95
N LYS A 18 -13.45 -5.35 3.43
CA LYS A 18 -13.74 -3.92 3.60
C LYS A 18 -13.13 -3.33 4.89
N GLU A 19 -13.28 -4.02 6.02
CA GLU A 19 -12.65 -3.62 7.28
C GLU A 19 -11.12 -3.63 7.17
N ASP A 20 -10.60 -4.57 6.40
CA ASP A 20 -9.19 -4.78 6.16
C ASP A 20 -8.54 -3.70 5.30
N VAL A 21 -9.20 -3.30 4.22
CA VAL A 21 -8.78 -2.16 3.40
C VAL A 21 -8.74 -0.89 4.26
N TYR A 22 -9.72 -0.68 5.15
CA TYR A 22 -9.71 0.47 6.06
C TYR A 22 -8.54 0.43 7.05
N LYS A 23 -8.32 -0.71 7.72
CA LYS A 23 -7.19 -0.90 8.65
C LYS A 23 -5.84 -0.73 7.96
N LEU A 24 -5.70 -1.32 6.75
CA LEU A 24 -4.52 -1.19 5.91
C LEU A 24 -4.26 0.28 5.56
N THR A 25 -5.27 0.96 5.02
CA THR A 25 -5.20 2.38 4.63
C THR A 25 -4.74 3.26 5.80
N ARG A 26 -5.34 3.05 6.98
CA ARG A 26 -4.97 3.79 8.19
C ARG A 26 -3.52 3.54 8.60
N LEU A 27 -3.05 2.30 8.52
CA LEU A 27 -1.66 1.95 8.80
C LEU A 27 -0.69 2.60 7.79
N LEU A 28 -0.97 2.50 6.50
CA LEU A 28 -0.15 3.08 5.43
C LEU A 28 -0.04 4.60 5.60
N ARG A 29 -1.16 5.29 5.83
CA ARG A 29 -1.15 6.74 6.11
C ARG A 29 -0.28 7.09 7.32
N ALA A 30 -0.37 6.32 8.41
CA ALA A 30 0.43 6.57 9.60
C ALA A 30 1.93 6.35 9.35
N LEU A 31 2.31 5.35 8.55
CA LEU A 31 3.70 5.09 8.19
C LEU A 31 4.27 6.19 7.28
N VAL A 32 3.51 6.59 6.25
CA VAL A 32 3.88 7.70 5.35
C VAL A 32 4.02 9.01 6.12
N ALA A 33 3.08 9.32 7.02
CA ALA A 33 3.13 10.54 7.84
C ALA A 33 4.36 10.58 8.77
N LYS A 34 4.87 9.42 9.19
CA LYS A 34 6.09 9.29 9.99
C LYS A 34 7.36 9.11 9.15
N ALA A 35 7.31 9.39 7.85
CA ALA A 35 8.41 9.22 6.88
C ALA A 35 9.00 7.79 6.84
N LYS A 36 8.22 6.77 7.23
CA LYS A 36 8.64 5.36 7.22
C LYS A 36 8.32 4.70 5.87
N GLY A 37 8.85 5.25 4.79
CA GLY A 37 8.51 4.84 3.42
C GLY A 37 8.78 3.37 3.12
N ARG A 38 9.97 2.84 3.46
CA ARG A 38 10.29 1.40 3.31
C ARG A 38 9.31 0.48 4.07
N ALA A 39 8.85 0.90 5.26
CA ALA A 39 7.89 0.11 6.02
C ALA A 39 6.49 0.16 5.38
N ALA A 40 6.05 1.33 4.91
CA ALA A 40 4.79 1.46 4.17
C ALA A 40 4.83 0.62 2.88
N TRP A 41 5.94 0.66 2.15
CA TRP A 41 6.14 -0.16 0.95
C TRP A 41 6.03 -1.65 1.26
N ARG A 42 6.75 -2.16 2.27
CA ARG A 42 6.66 -3.57 2.67
C ARG A 42 5.25 -4.02 3.02
N VAL A 43 4.50 -3.20 3.74
CA VAL A 43 3.10 -3.49 4.08
C VAL A 43 2.23 -3.57 2.82
N TYR A 44 2.40 -2.61 1.91
CA TYR A 44 1.69 -2.60 0.62
C TYR A 44 2.07 -3.80 -0.27
N GLU A 45 3.36 -4.09 -0.42
CA GLU A 45 3.89 -5.21 -1.19
C GLU A 45 3.31 -6.54 -0.70
N VAL A 46 3.28 -6.75 0.62
CA VAL A 46 2.78 -8.00 1.21
C VAL A 46 1.25 -8.10 1.13
N ALA A 47 0.52 -7.05 1.50
CA ALA A 47 -0.94 -7.12 1.58
C ALA A 47 -1.61 -7.07 0.19
N VAL A 48 -1.12 -6.19 -0.68
CA VAL A 48 -1.77 -5.89 -1.97
C VAL A 48 -1.12 -6.73 -3.08
N ARG A 49 0.15 -6.49 -3.39
CA ARG A 49 0.82 -7.12 -4.56
C ARG A 49 0.94 -8.64 -4.43
N LYS A 50 1.33 -9.14 -3.24
CA LYS A 50 1.51 -10.58 -2.99
C LYS A 50 0.30 -11.23 -2.34
N GLY A 51 -0.41 -10.48 -1.49
CA GLY A 51 -1.53 -10.97 -0.70
C GLY A 51 -2.85 -10.96 -1.46
N GLY A 52 -2.94 -10.23 -2.58
CA GLY A 52 -4.15 -10.16 -3.40
C GLY A 52 -5.32 -9.48 -2.70
N LEU A 53 -5.06 -8.66 -1.66
CA LEU A 53 -6.13 -7.86 -1.05
C LEU A 53 -6.66 -6.87 -2.09
N ASP A 54 -7.93 -7.01 -2.43
CA ASP A 54 -8.63 -6.10 -3.34
C ASP A 54 -8.80 -4.74 -2.66
N VAL A 55 -8.10 -3.73 -3.18
CA VAL A 55 -8.06 -2.37 -2.62
C VAL A 55 -8.73 -1.39 -3.58
N ASP A 56 -9.21 -0.28 -3.01
CA ASP A 56 -9.78 0.81 -3.81
C ASP A 56 -8.72 1.82 -4.30
N GLU A 57 -9.15 2.71 -5.19
CA GLU A 57 -8.36 3.84 -5.72
C GLU A 57 -7.63 4.65 -4.62
N TYR A 58 -8.23 4.76 -3.45
CA TYR A 58 -7.72 5.60 -2.38
C TYR A 58 -6.41 5.05 -1.82
N VAL A 59 -6.28 3.73 -1.70
CA VAL A 59 -5.04 3.07 -1.25
C VAL A 59 -3.88 3.39 -2.19
N TYR A 60 -4.09 3.22 -3.50
CA TYR A 60 -3.09 3.52 -4.52
C TYR A 60 -2.67 5.00 -4.47
N LYS A 61 -3.63 5.94 -4.38
CA LYS A 61 -3.35 7.38 -4.27
C LYS A 61 -2.57 7.74 -3.01
N VAL A 62 -2.87 7.12 -1.86
CA VAL A 62 -2.12 7.32 -0.61
C VAL A 62 -0.68 6.89 -0.79
N MET A 63 -0.46 5.72 -1.40
CA MET A 63 0.87 5.15 -1.59
C MET A 63 1.68 5.92 -2.63
N ALA A 64 1.13 6.24 -3.80
CA ALA A 64 1.82 6.98 -4.86
C ALA A 64 2.29 8.35 -4.35
N ARG A 65 1.38 9.11 -3.71
CA ARG A 65 1.72 10.42 -3.12
C ARG A 65 2.72 10.28 -1.98
N GLY A 66 2.58 9.25 -1.15
CA GLY A 66 3.47 8.97 -0.03
C GLY A 66 4.89 8.67 -0.49
N MET A 67 5.05 7.76 -1.45
CA MET A 67 6.36 7.38 -1.99
C MET A 67 6.99 8.52 -2.76
N LYS A 68 6.22 9.23 -3.60
CA LYS A 68 6.71 10.42 -4.31
C LYS A 68 7.22 11.52 -3.36
N ARG A 69 6.51 11.78 -2.25
CA ARG A 69 6.96 12.74 -1.23
C ARG A 69 8.26 12.28 -0.55
N LEU A 70 8.40 10.97 -0.34
CA LEU A 70 9.57 10.38 0.30
C LEU A 70 10.65 9.99 -0.72
N ALA A 71 10.48 10.32 -2.00
CA ALA A 71 11.37 9.88 -3.07
C ALA A 71 12.81 10.40 -2.87
N GLY A 72 12.97 11.59 -2.29
CA GLY A 72 14.27 12.12 -1.85
C GLY A 72 15.00 11.27 -0.79
N LEU A 73 14.37 10.20 -0.28
CA LEU A 73 14.96 9.18 0.60
C LEU A 73 15.28 7.87 -0.15
N GLY A 74 15.30 7.88 -1.48
CA GLY A 74 15.63 6.72 -2.31
C GLY A 74 14.47 5.76 -2.56
N LEU A 75 13.24 6.29 -2.65
CA LEU A 75 11.99 5.54 -2.88
C LEU A 75 11.36 5.79 -4.26
N HIS A 76 12.20 6.11 -5.25
CA HIS A 76 11.75 6.47 -6.59
C HIS A 76 11.17 5.27 -7.35
N GLU A 77 11.77 4.08 -7.19
CA GLU A 77 11.30 2.85 -7.84
C GLU A 77 9.96 2.40 -7.25
N GLU A 78 9.83 2.40 -5.93
CA GLU A 78 8.57 2.07 -5.26
C GLU A 78 7.45 3.05 -5.64
N ALA A 79 7.76 4.34 -5.83
CA ALA A 79 6.78 5.30 -6.31
C ALA A 79 6.28 4.95 -7.73
N ALA A 80 7.20 4.57 -8.63
CA ALA A 80 6.86 4.19 -9.99
C ALA A 80 6.05 2.88 -10.04
N GLU A 81 6.37 1.90 -9.19
CA GLU A 81 5.60 0.67 -9.08
C GLU A 81 4.16 0.93 -8.61
N VAL A 82 3.95 1.80 -7.62
CA VAL A 82 2.59 2.14 -7.18
C VAL A 82 1.82 2.90 -8.26
N GLU A 83 2.48 3.79 -9.00
CA GLU A 83 1.84 4.48 -10.13
C GLU A 83 1.44 3.49 -11.24
N ALA A 84 2.25 2.47 -11.51
CA ALA A 84 1.90 1.39 -12.45
C ALA A 84 0.71 0.55 -11.95
N ASP A 85 0.69 0.20 -10.67
CA ASP A 85 -0.43 -0.56 -10.06
C ASP A 85 -1.74 0.22 -10.13
N LEU A 86 -1.69 1.54 -9.90
CA LEU A 86 -2.86 2.41 -10.06
C LEU A 86 -3.36 2.41 -11.50
N ALA A 87 -2.46 2.54 -12.48
CA ALA A 87 -2.83 2.55 -13.89
C ALA A 87 -3.43 1.20 -14.35
N GLU A 88 -2.88 0.08 -13.85
CA GLU A 88 -3.45 -1.24 -14.10
C GLU A 88 -4.85 -1.34 -13.50
N TRP A 89 -5.02 -0.96 -12.23
CA TRP A 89 -6.34 -0.95 -11.59
C TRP A 89 -7.34 -0.06 -12.34
N GLU A 90 -6.95 1.17 -12.72
CA GLU A 90 -7.79 2.09 -13.50
C GLU A 90 -8.25 1.48 -14.83
N ALA A 91 -7.37 0.73 -15.51
CA ALA A 91 -7.70 0.02 -16.74
C ALA A 91 -8.69 -1.14 -16.53
N THR A 92 -8.74 -1.73 -15.33
CA THR A 92 -9.71 -2.79 -15.01
C THR A 92 -11.09 -2.25 -14.64
N VAL A 93 -11.17 -1.07 -14.04
CA VAL A 93 -12.44 -0.50 -13.56
C VAL A 93 -13.08 0.48 -14.54
N SER A 94 -12.31 1.02 -15.49
CA SER A 94 -12.79 1.93 -16.52
C SER A 94 -12.93 1.17 -17.85
N PRO A 95 -14.15 0.90 -18.34
CA PRO A 95 -14.34 0.30 -19.66
C PRO A 95 -13.72 1.21 -20.74
N PRO A 96 -13.09 0.66 -21.79
CA PRO A 96 -12.74 1.47 -22.95
C PRO A 96 -14.01 2.11 -23.51
N ALA A 97 -13.95 3.43 -23.71
CA ALA A 97 -15.03 4.25 -24.25
C ALA A 97 -15.42 3.87 -25.68
#